data_AF-A0A934RUF7-F1
#
_entry.id   AF-A0A934RUF7-F1
#
_cell.length_a   1.000
_cell.length_b   1.000
_cell.length_c   1.000
_cell.angle_alpha   90.00
_cell.angle_beta   90.00
_cell.angle_gamma   90.00
#
_symmetry.space_group_name_H-M   'P 1'
#
loop_
_entity.id
_entity.type
_entity.pdbx_description
1 polymer ?
#
loop_
_entity_poly.entity_id
_entity_poly.type
_entity_poly.pdbx_seq_one_letter_code
_entity_poly.pdbx_strand_id
1 'polypeptide(L)'
;MKTKALVAGILIAILNGLMFVESLSVFNVYFVSGAIALALWLVLKAVTAGEVPKAEEEAVVPPTPEPIAPPPAPKNAAEAEVVAVLASLQNKGRLVDFLMDDISKYSDAQVGGAARVVHQGCKAAFSEMFTVEPVATEAEGAKVTVPVDAGEMYRLSGSIKDDGPHSGTLVHKGWKASKVNLPRVIKNEDGQLPAIAPAQVEVK
;
A
#
# COMPACT_ATOMS: atom_id res chain seq x y z
N MET A 1 -7.78 38.59 35.35
CA MET A 1 -7.55 37.14 35.63
C MET A 1 -6.47 36.49 34.75
N LYS A 2 -6.26 36.96 33.52
CA LYS A 2 -5.27 36.43 32.56
C LYS A 2 -3.83 36.28 33.11
N THR A 3 -3.30 37.27 33.82
CA THR A 3 -1.93 37.21 34.39
C THR A 3 -1.76 36.13 35.46
N LYS A 4 -2.78 35.85 36.27
CA LYS A 4 -2.73 34.80 37.32
C LYS A 4 -2.77 33.39 36.72
N ALA A 5 -3.51 33.20 35.63
CA ALA A 5 -3.56 31.94 34.90
C ALA A 5 -2.24 31.66 34.16
N LEU A 6 -1.61 32.68 33.57
CA LEU A 6 -0.29 32.58 32.93
C LEU A 6 0.79 32.16 33.94
N VAL A 7 0.84 32.80 35.10
CA VAL A 7 1.81 32.47 36.16
C VAL A 7 1.60 31.05 36.69
N ALA A 8 0.35 30.62 36.86
CA ALA A 8 0.04 29.25 37.28
C ALA A 8 0.43 28.21 36.21
N GLY A 9 0.24 28.50 34.93
CA GLY A 9 0.70 27.63 33.84
C GLY A 9 2.22 27.47 33.80
N ILE A 10 2.96 28.57 34.03
CA ILE A 10 4.43 28.54 34.12
C ILE A 10 4.88 27.72 35.34
N LEU A 11 4.22 27.85 36.49
CA LEU A 11 4.52 27.05 37.68
C LEU A 11 4.28 25.55 37.46
N ILE A 12 3.23 25.16 36.74
CA ILE A 12 2.98 23.76 36.37
C ILE A 12 4.09 23.24 35.45
N ALA A 13 4.54 24.04 34.48
CA ALA A 13 5.64 23.66 33.59
C ALA A 13 6.96 23.48 34.37
N ILE A 14 7.25 24.36 35.32
CA ILE A 14 8.43 24.25 36.19
C ILE A 14 8.34 23.01 37.09
N LEU A 15 7.18 22.74 37.72
CA LEU A 15 7.01 21.55 38.55
C LEU A 15 7.21 20.25 37.76
N ASN A 16 6.70 20.20 36.52
CA ASN A 16 6.91 19.04 35.65
C ASN A 16 8.35 18.94 35.13
N GLY A 17 9.03 20.07 34.90
CA GLY A 17 10.44 20.09 34.51
C GLY A 17 11.37 19.56 35.61
N LEU A 18 11.06 19.84 36.88
CA LEU A 18 11.84 19.35 38.02
C LEU A 18 11.83 17.83 38.16
N MET A 19 10.85 17.14 37.56
CA MET A 19 10.79 15.66 37.51
C MET A 19 11.96 15.02 36.75
N PHE A 20 12.60 15.77 35.85
CA PHE A 20 13.71 15.29 35.02
C PHE A 20 15.09 15.52 35.66
N VAL A 21 15.13 16.07 36.88
CA VAL A 21 16.35 16.26 37.65
C VAL A 21 16.54 15.07 38.59
N GLU A 22 17.48 14.15 38.28
CA GLU A 22 17.67 12.88 38.99
C GLU A 22 17.88 13.05 40.51
N SER A 23 18.56 14.12 40.94
CA SER A 23 18.81 14.43 42.35
C SER A 23 17.57 14.84 43.15
N LEU A 24 16.45 15.13 42.47
CA LEU A 24 15.17 15.49 43.09
C LEU A 24 14.11 14.39 42.96
N SER A 25 14.46 13.23 42.40
CA SER A 25 13.52 12.15 42.07
C SER A 25 12.72 11.62 43.27
N VAL A 26 13.27 11.68 44.48
CA VAL A 26 12.58 11.30 45.73
C VAL A 26 11.34 12.18 45.98
N PHE A 27 11.30 13.39 45.41
CA PHE A 27 10.20 14.34 45.57
C PHE A 27 9.17 14.30 44.42
N ASN A 28 9.35 13.40 43.44
CA ASN A 28 8.53 13.34 42.23
C ASN A 28 7.02 13.17 42.51
N VAL A 29 6.65 12.39 43.53
CA VAL A 29 5.24 12.22 43.93
C VAL A 29 4.63 13.55 44.40
N TYR A 30 5.41 14.41 45.06
CA TYR A 30 4.97 15.72 45.50
C TYR A 30 4.86 16.73 44.35
N PHE A 31 5.75 16.64 43.34
CA PHE A 31 5.65 17.49 42.15
C PHE A 31 4.43 17.12 41.30
N VAL A 32 4.16 15.84 41.07
CA VAL A 32 2.99 15.41 40.29
C VAL A 32 1.69 15.80 41.00
N SER A 33 1.59 15.54 42.31
CA SER A 33 0.40 15.92 43.08
C SER A 33 0.19 17.43 43.16
N GLY A 34 1.27 18.22 43.28
CA GLY A 34 1.22 19.68 43.23
C GLY A 34 0.75 20.23 41.88
N ALA A 35 1.23 19.65 40.77
CA ALA A 35 0.84 20.07 39.42
C ALA A 35 -0.64 19.76 39.14
N ILE A 36 -1.12 18.59 39.53
CA ILE A 36 -2.53 18.19 39.38
C ILE A 36 -3.44 19.10 40.23
N ALA A 37 -3.07 19.36 41.49
CA ALA A 37 -3.84 20.24 42.36
C ALA A 37 -3.96 21.67 41.78
N LEU A 38 -2.88 22.20 41.20
CA LEU A 38 -2.88 23.53 40.59
C LEU A 38 -3.72 23.56 39.30
N ALA A 39 -3.64 22.51 38.48
CA ALA A 39 -4.44 22.37 37.27
C ALA A 39 -5.94 22.27 37.59
N LEU A 40 -6.32 21.45 38.58
CA LEU A 40 -7.72 21.34 39.03
C LEU A 40 -8.24 22.65 39.63
N TRP A 41 -7.40 23.38 40.38
CA TRP A 41 -7.78 24.69 40.90
C TRP A 41 -8.01 25.72 39.78
N LEU A 42 -7.22 25.69 38.71
CA LEU A 42 -7.43 26.55 37.54
C LEU A 42 -8.74 26.22 36.81
N VAL A 43 -9.04 24.93 36.62
CA VAL A 43 -10.30 24.49 36.01
C VAL A 43 -11.49 24.89 36.87
N LEU A 44 -11.42 24.68 38.19
CA LEU A 44 -12.48 25.07 39.10
C LEU A 44 -12.71 26.59 39.09
N LYS A 45 -11.65 27.41 38.99
CA LYS A 45 -11.78 28.86 38.84
C LYS A 45 -12.35 29.29 37.50
N ALA A 46 -12.02 28.60 36.41
CA ALA A 46 -12.60 28.89 35.10
C ALA A 46 -14.10 28.55 35.07
N VAL A 47 -14.51 27.46 35.73
CA VAL A 47 -15.92 27.03 35.81
C VAL A 47 -16.73 27.92 36.76
N THR A 48 -16.17 28.33 37.90
CA THR A 48 -16.89 29.15 38.89
C THR A 48 -16.95 30.64 38.53
N ALA A 49 -16.04 31.14 37.70
CA ALA A 49 -16.03 32.53 37.27
C ALA A 49 -17.02 32.85 36.14
N GLY A 50 -17.66 31.86 35.51
CA GLY A 50 -18.56 32.08 34.36
C GLY A 50 -17.88 32.74 33.14
N GLU A 51 -16.58 33.01 33.23
CA GLU A 51 -15.73 33.53 32.18
C GLU A 51 -15.15 32.35 31.42
N VAL A 52 -15.96 31.76 30.54
CA VAL A 52 -15.39 31.23 29.31
C VAL A 52 -14.82 32.46 28.60
N PRO A 53 -13.51 32.59 28.38
CA PRO A 53 -13.03 33.61 27.48
C PRO A 53 -13.61 33.26 26.12
N LYS A 54 -14.69 33.95 25.74
CA LYS A 54 -15.11 34.08 24.36
C LYS A 54 -13.89 34.66 23.67
N ALA A 55 -13.12 33.78 23.02
CA ALA A 55 -12.20 34.20 22.01
C ALA A 55 -13.07 34.99 21.03
N GLU A 56 -12.92 36.29 21.08
CA GLU A 56 -13.34 37.20 20.03
C GLU A 56 -12.41 36.84 18.88
N GLU A 57 -12.77 35.75 18.21
CA GLU A 57 -12.34 35.40 16.87
C GLU A 57 -12.91 36.52 16.01
N GLU A 58 -12.17 37.62 15.96
CA GLU A 58 -12.08 38.43 14.78
C GLU A 58 -11.95 37.42 13.64
N ALA A 59 -13.01 37.28 12.85
CA ALA A 59 -13.07 36.35 11.74
C ALA A 59 -12.11 36.83 10.65
N VAL A 60 -10.81 36.76 10.91
CA VAL A 60 -9.88 36.25 9.94
C VAL A 60 -10.34 34.82 9.76
N VAL A 61 -11.20 34.61 8.76
CA VAL A 61 -11.47 33.28 8.23
C VAL A 61 -10.09 32.65 8.10
N PRO A 62 -9.70 31.64 8.92
CA PRO A 62 -8.54 30.86 8.56
C PRO A 62 -8.84 30.45 7.13
N PRO A 63 -7.94 30.67 6.15
CA PRO A 63 -8.20 30.18 4.81
C PRO A 63 -8.66 28.74 5.03
N THR A 64 -9.89 28.44 4.59
CA THR A 64 -10.35 27.06 4.51
C THR A 64 -9.13 26.34 3.99
N PRO A 65 -8.53 25.37 4.72
CA PRO A 65 -7.34 24.72 4.21
C PRO A 65 -7.78 24.26 2.84
N GLU A 66 -7.23 24.91 1.80
CA GLU A 66 -7.54 24.54 0.44
C GLU A 66 -7.35 23.04 0.45
N PRO A 67 -8.32 22.24 -0.03
CA PRO A 67 -8.13 20.81 -0.10
C PRO A 67 -6.75 20.62 -0.72
N ILE A 68 -5.77 20.19 0.08
CA ILE A 68 -4.41 20.03 -0.41
C ILE A 68 -4.62 19.01 -1.50
N ALA A 69 -4.55 19.47 -2.75
CA ALA A 69 -4.75 18.60 -3.88
C ALA A 69 -3.84 17.42 -3.61
N PRO A 70 -4.35 16.17 -3.60
CA PRO A 70 -3.52 15.03 -3.33
C PRO A 70 -2.28 15.17 -4.22
N PRO A 71 -1.07 15.07 -3.66
CA PRO A 71 0.14 15.33 -4.42
C PRO A 71 0.05 14.58 -5.74
N PRO A 72 0.42 15.23 -6.86
CA PRO A 72 0.24 14.66 -8.18
C PRO A 72 0.77 13.24 -8.17
N ALA A 73 -0.01 12.31 -8.74
CA ALA A 73 0.41 10.92 -8.82
C ALA A 73 1.84 10.89 -9.38
N PRO A 74 2.76 10.17 -8.72
CA PRO A 74 4.14 10.14 -9.16
C PRO A 74 4.19 9.69 -10.61
N LYS A 75 5.07 10.31 -11.39
CA LYS A 75 5.28 9.93 -12.78
C LYS A 75 5.58 8.42 -12.84
N ASN A 76 4.93 7.74 -13.76
CA ASN A 76 5.13 6.31 -14.05
C ASN A 76 4.76 5.33 -12.91
N ALA A 77 3.79 5.68 -12.06
CA ALA A 77 3.39 4.83 -10.93
C ALA A 77 2.93 3.42 -11.37
N ALA A 78 2.12 3.34 -12.42
CA ALA A 78 1.58 2.08 -12.93
C ALA A 78 2.69 1.20 -13.54
N GLU A 79 3.59 1.81 -14.31
CA GLU A 79 4.74 1.14 -14.89
C GLU A 79 5.66 0.60 -13.80
N ALA A 80 5.88 1.36 -12.73
CA ALA A 80 6.69 0.92 -11.61
C ALA A 80 6.07 -0.28 -10.88
N GLU A 81 4.74 -0.32 -10.73
CA GLU A 81 4.02 -1.49 -10.17
C GLU A 81 4.19 -2.72 -11.05
N VAL A 82 4.08 -2.57 -12.38
CA VAL A 82 4.33 -3.66 -13.33
C VAL A 82 5.78 -4.16 -13.22
N VAL A 83 6.74 -3.25 -13.11
CA VAL A 83 8.15 -3.63 -12.92
C VAL A 83 8.36 -4.37 -11.59
N ALA A 84 7.63 -4.02 -10.52
CA ALA A 84 7.72 -4.75 -9.25
C ALA A 84 7.10 -6.15 -9.30
N VAL A 85 6.06 -6.37 -10.11
CA VAL A 85 5.55 -7.71 -10.42
C VAL A 85 6.63 -8.52 -11.14
N LEU A 86 7.29 -7.93 -12.15
CA LEU A 86 8.37 -8.59 -12.87
C LEU A 86 9.59 -8.90 -11.97
N ALA A 87 9.94 -7.97 -11.08
CA ALA A 87 10.98 -8.16 -10.07
C ALA A 87 10.65 -9.33 -9.14
N SER A 88 9.39 -9.50 -8.74
CA SER A 88 8.95 -10.63 -7.90
C SER A 88 9.11 -11.96 -8.62
N LEU A 89 8.78 -12.02 -9.91
CA LEU A 89 8.97 -13.20 -10.75
C LEU A 89 10.45 -13.50 -10.97
N GLN A 90 11.29 -12.48 -11.13
CA GLN A 90 12.74 -12.63 -11.25
C GLN A 90 13.38 -13.14 -9.94
N ASN A 91 13.06 -12.52 -8.81
CA ASN A 91 13.67 -12.84 -7.51
C ASN A 91 13.40 -14.28 -7.06
N LYS A 92 12.21 -14.81 -7.37
CA LYS A 92 11.83 -16.19 -6.97
C LYS A 92 12.03 -17.21 -8.09
N GLY A 93 11.80 -16.81 -9.34
CA GLY A 93 11.75 -17.72 -10.48
C GLY A 93 12.85 -17.55 -11.51
N ARG A 94 13.71 -16.54 -11.42
CA ARG A 94 14.71 -16.23 -12.46
C ARG A 94 14.12 -16.07 -13.85
N LEU A 95 12.87 -15.59 -13.93
CA LEU A 95 12.13 -15.48 -15.19
C LEU A 95 12.86 -14.62 -16.21
N VAL A 96 13.36 -13.46 -15.79
CA VAL A 96 14.01 -12.52 -16.70
C VAL A 96 15.35 -13.08 -17.16
N ASP A 97 16.13 -13.70 -16.27
CA ASP A 97 17.37 -14.39 -16.68
C ASP A 97 17.07 -15.47 -17.73
N PHE A 98 16.03 -16.29 -17.51
CA PHE A 98 15.66 -17.37 -18.42
C PHE A 98 15.21 -16.87 -19.80
N LEU A 99 14.48 -15.75 -19.85
CA LEU A 99 14.03 -15.15 -21.11
C LEU A 99 15.15 -14.43 -21.87
N MET A 100 16.14 -13.91 -21.15
CA MET A 100 17.26 -13.16 -21.73
C MET A 100 18.44 -14.05 -22.12
N ASP A 101 18.50 -15.30 -21.62
CA ASP A 101 19.52 -16.26 -22.02
C ASP A 101 19.23 -16.88 -23.39
N ASP A 102 20.28 -17.23 -24.12
CA ASP A 102 20.17 -17.89 -25.43
C ASP A 102 20.05 -19.40 -25.25
N ILE A 103 18.81 -19.87 -25.17
CA ILE A 103 18.53 -21.28 -24.90
C ILE A 103 18.84 -22.22 -26.07
N SER A 104 19.08 -21.69 -27.27
CA SER A 104 19.30 -22.51 -28.49
C SER A 104 20.55 -23.40 -28.42
N LYS A 105 21.47 -23.08 -27.49
CA LYS A 105 22.73 -23.78 -27.26
C LYS A 105 22.61 -24.98 -26.33
N TYR A 106 21.46 -25.17 -25.68
CA TYR A 106 21.25 -26.25 -24.71
C TYR A 106 20.35 -27.33 -25.28
N SER A 107 20.50 -28.55 -24.76
CA SER A 107 19.59 -29.66 -25.09
C SER A 107 18.22 -29.50 -24.43
N ASP A 108 17.19 -30.13 -25.00
CA ASP A 108 15.84 -30.18 -24.43
C ASP A 108 15.82 -30.67 -22.97
N ALA A 109 16.72 -31.59 -22.62
CA ALA A 109 16.85 -32.09 -21.26
C ALA A 109 17.34 -31.01 -20.28
N GLN A 110 18.31 -30.19 -20.71
CA GLN A 110 18.82 -29.07 -19.91
C GLN A 110 17.78 -27.95 -19.80
N VAL A 111 17.16 -27.58 -20.92
CA VAL A 111 16.09 -26.57 -20.93
C VAL A 111 14.92 -27.01 -20.06
N GLY A 112 14.47 -28.27 -20.19
CA GLY A 112 13.41 -28.84 -19.35
C GLY A 112 13.79 -28.93 -17.86
N GLY A 113 15.07 -29.11 -17.55
CA GLY A 113 15.59 -29.03 -16.17
C GLY A 113 15.46 -27.63 -15.60
N ALA A 114 15.99 -26.62 -16.30
CA ALA A 114 15.91 -25.22 -15.91
C ALA A 114 14.47 -24.71 -15.84
N ALA A 115 13.65 -25.03 -16.84
CA ALA A 115 12.24 -24.62 -16.92
C ALA A 115 11.41 -25.10 -15.73
N ARG A 116 11.70 -26.29 -15.17
CA ARG A 116 11.02 -26.76 -13.96
C ARG A 116 11.32 -25.87 -12.75
N VAL A 117 12.57 -25.46 -12.58
CA VAL A 117 12.98 -24.57 -11.48
C VAL A 117 12.34 -23.19 -11.65
N VAL A 118 12.42 -22.63 -12.86
CA VAL A 118 11.81 -21.34 -13.20
C VAL A 118 10.30 -21.38 -12.96
N HIS A 119 9.61 -22.39 -13.48
CA HIS A 119 8.18 -22.57 -13.31
C HIS A 119 7.79 -22.64 -11.82
N GLN A 120 8.50 -23.42 -11.01
CA GLN A 120 8.21 -23.54 -9.57
C GLN A 120 8.34 -22.19 -8.85
N GLY A 121 9.42 -21.45 -9.12
CA GLY A 121 9.65 -20.14 -8.51
C GLY A 121 8.66 -19.07 -8.98
N CYS A 122 8.36 -19.02 -10.28
CA CYS A 122 7.35 -18.12 -10.84
C CYS A 122 5.96 -18.45 -10.29
N LYS A 123 5.60 -19.74 -10.16
CA LYS A 123 4.33 -20.16 -9.56
C LYS A 123 4.23 -19.68 -8.11
N ALA A 124 5.30 -19.80 -7.32
CA ALA A 124 5.33 -19.32 -5.94
C ALA A 124 5.11 -17.80 -5.86
N ALA A 125 5.85 -17.01 -6.66
CA ALA A 125 5.66 -15.56 -6.74
C ALA A 125 4.25 -15.19 -7.20
N PHE A 126 3.74 -15.87 -8.24
CA PHE A 126 2.42 -15.62 -8.79
C PHE A 126 1.31 -15.86 -7.76
N SER A 127 1.37 -16.97 -7.01
CA SER A 127 0.36 -17.31 -6.00
C SER A 127 0.33 -16.36 -4.80
N GLU A 128 1.40 -15.60 -4.53
CA GLU A 128 1.40 -14.55 -3.49
C GLU A 128 0.71 -13.27 -3.96
N MET A 129 0.74 -13.01 -5.27
CA MET A 129 0.20 -11.80 -5.89
C MET A 129 -1.23 -12.00 -6.43
N PHE A 130 -1.58 -13.19 -6.90
CA PHE A 130 -2.81 -13.44 -7.63
C PHE A 130 -3.54 -14.67 -7.13
N THR A 131 -4.87 -14.53 -7.00
CA THR A 131 -5.78 -15.67 -7.02
C THR A 131 -6.47 -15.66 -8.38
N VAL A 132 -6.33 -16.75 -9.13
CA VAL A 132 -6.94 -16.90 -10.46
C VAL A 132 -7.95 -18.03 -10.47
N GLU A 133 -9.03 -17.81 -11.21
CA GLU A 133 -10.11 -18.76 -11.42
C GLU A 133 -10.45 -18.81 -12.91
N PRO A 134 -11.00 -19.93 -13.41
CA PRO A 134 -11.36 -20.01 -14.82
C PRO A 134 -12.55 -19.09 -15.11
N VAL A 135 -12.63 -18.60 -16.34
CA VAL A 135 -13.76 -17.77 -16.78
C VAL A 135 -14.99 -18.65 -17.05
N ALA A 136 -14.78 -19.76 -17.75
CA ALA A 136 -15.78 -20.81 -17.97
C ALA A 136 -15.54 -21.97 -17.01
N THR A 137 -16.60 -22.55 -16.46
CA THR A 137 -16.50 -23.65 -15.47
C THR A 137 -16.61 -25.03 -16.11
N GLU A 138 -17.09 -25.06 -17.36
CA GLU A 138 -17.23 -26.23 -18.19
C GLU A 138 -15.86 -26.79 -18.62
N ALA A 139 -15.84 -28.08 -18.95
CA ALA A 139 -14.64 -28.70 -19.49
C ALA A 139 -14.32 -28.15 -20.89
N GLU A 140 -13.03 -28.04 -21.20
CA GLU A 140 -12.60 -27.79 -22.58
C GLU A 140 -13.10 -28.93 -23.47
N GLY A 141 -13.67 -28.57 -24.63
CA GLY A 141 -14.40 -29.47 -25.52
C GLY A 141 -15.91 -29.53 -25.28
N ALA A 142 -16.42 -28.99 -24.17
CA ALA A 142 -17.87 -28.94 -23.92
C ALA A 142 -18.56 -27.86 -24.76
N LYS A 143 -19.86 -28.05 -25.00
CA LYS A 143 -20.70 -27.02 -25.61
C LYS A 143 -21.04 -25.97 -24.56
N VAL A 144 -20.77 -24.70 -24.88
CA VAL A 144 -21.03 -23.55 -24.00
C VAL A 144 -21.80 -22.49 -24.77
N THR A 145 -22.70 -21.82 -24.07
CA THR A 145 -23.39 -20.62 -24.55
C THR A 145 -22.71 -19.40 -23.94
N VAL A 146 -22.26 -18.48 -24.78
CA VAL A 146 -21.63 -17.25 -24.34
C VAL A 146 -22.70 -16.30 -23.79
N PRO A 147 -22.55 -15.81 -22.54
CA PRO A 147 -23.46 -14.80 -21.99
C PRO A 147 -23.50 -13.54 -22.86
N VAL A 148 -24.66 -12.90 -22.97
CA VAL A 148 -24.86 -11.71 -23.82
C VAL A 148 -24.01 -10.52 -23.34
N ASP A 149 -23.71 -10.47 -22.03
CA ASP A 149 -22.92 -9.45 -21.34
C ASP A 149 -21.46 -9.89 -21.06
N ALA A 150 -20.99 -10.94 -21.73
CA ALA A 150 -19.66 -11.52 -21.51
C ALA A 150 -18.49 -10.55 -21.75
N GLY A 151 -18.65 -9.54 -22.60
CA GLY A 151 -17.59 -8.56 -22.90
C GLY A 151 -16.28 -9.21 -23.34
N GLU A 152 -15.17 -8.80 -22.73
CA GLU A 152 -13.82 -9.31 -23.03
C GLU A 152 -13.52 -10.70 -22.45
N MET A 153 -14.40 -11.23 -21.59
CA MET A 153 -14.20 -12.53 -20.93
C MET A 153 -14.30 -13.70 -21.91
N TYR A 154 -15.04 -13.54 -23.00
CA TYR A 154 -15.21 -14.56 -24.03
C TYR A 154 -14.77 -14.01 -25.40
N ARG A 155 -13.77 -14.65 -26.00
CA ARG A 155 -13.37 -14.39 -27.38
C ARG A 155 -13.96 -15.44 -28.30
N LEU A 156 -14.80 -14.99 -29.23
CA LEU A 156 -15.38 -15.85 -30.26
C LEU A 156 -14.35 -16.12 -31.36
N SER A 157 -14.37 -17.33 -31.92
CA SER A 157 -13.56 -17.71 -33.07
C SER A 157 -14.38 -18.59 -34.02
N GLY A 158 -14.07 -18.54 -35.33
CA GLY A 158 -14.81 -19.27 -36.38
C GLY A 158 -15.86 -18.42 -37.11
N SER A 159 -16.80 -19.08 -37.79
CA SER A 159 -17.87 -18.42 -38.56
C SER A 159 -18.98 -17.92 -37.63
N ILE A 160 -18.91 -16.64 -37.29
CA ILE A 160 -19.90 -15.94 -36.48
C ILE A 160 -21.05 -15.54 -37.42
N LYS A 161 -22.21 -16.18 -37.27
CA LYS A 161 -23.45 -15.80 -37.96
C LYS A 161 -24.45 -15.33 -36.91
N ASP A 162 -25.05 -14.18 -37.16
CA ASP A 162 -26.16 -13.54 -36.41
C ASP A 162 -25.80 -12.89 -35.06
N ASP A 163 -26.59 -11.87 -34.68
CA ASP A 163 -26.56 -11.13 -33.39
C ASP A 163 -27.28 -11.90 -32.26
N GLY A 164 -27.17 -13.23 -32.25
CA GLY A 164 -27.78 -14.10 -31.24
C GLY A 164 -26.82 -14.47 -30.11
N PRO A 165 -27.31 -15.03 -28.99
CA PRO A 165 -26.43 -15.63 -27.99
C PRO A 165 -25.58 -16.72 -28.65
N HIS A 166 -24.28 -16.45 -28.79
CA HIS A 166 -23.38 -17.35 -29.49
C HIS A 166 -23.19 -18.63 -28.70
N SER A 167 -23.29 -19.78 -29.38
CA SER A 167 -23.00 -21.08 -28.80
C SER A 167 -21.84 -21.71 -29.55
N GLY A 168 -20.94 -22.37 -28.83
CA GLY A 168 -19.77 -23.01 -29.42
C GLY A 168 -19.18 -24.09 -28.54
N THR A 169 -18.04 -24.62 -28.98
CA THR A 169 -17.23 -25.54 -28.18
C THR A 169 -16.19 -24.73 -27.42
N LEU A 170 -16.11 -24.91 -26.10
CA LEU A 170 -15.11 -24.25 -25.27
C LEU A 170 -13.72 -24.78 -25.62
N VAL A 171 -12.88 -23.95 -26.23
CA VAL A 171 -11.50 -24.36 -26.61
C VAL A 171 -10.55 -24.22 -25.43
N HIS A 172 -10.65 -23.11 -24.69
CA HIS A 172 -9.87 -22.84 -23.50
C HIS A 172 -10.75 -22.11 -22.50
N LYS A 173 -10.72 -22.54 -21.24
CA LYS A 173 -11.61 -22.00 -20.19
C LYS A 173 -11.33 -20.54 -19.79
N GLY A 174 -10.21 -19.99 -20.24
CA GLY A 174 -9.75 -18.66 -19.85
C GLY A 174 -9.33 -18.59 -18.39
N TRP A 175 -8.80 -17.44 -17.98
CA TRP A 175 -8.42 -17.16 -16.60
C TRP A 175 -8.80 -15.73 -16.26
N LYS A 176 -9.40 -15.53 -15.09
CA LYS A 176 -9.64 -14.21 -14.49
C LYS A 176 -9.01 -14.16 -13.11
N ALA A 177 -8.54 -12.98 -12.72
CA ALA A 177 -8.09 -12.75 -11.36
C ALA A 177 -9.30 -12.45 -10.47
N SER A 178 -9.50 -13.24 -9.41
CA SER A 178 -10.50 -12.96 -8.37
C SER A 178 -9.93 -12.15 -7.21
N LYS A 179 -8.60 -12.18 -7.03
CA LYS A 179 -7.89 -11.34 -6.07
C LYS A 179 -6.52 -10.94 -6.60
N VAL A 180 -6.13 -9.70 -6.32
CA VAL A 180 -4.83 -9.13 -6.64
C VAL A 180 -4.22 -8.51 -5.39
N ASN A 181 -2.94 -8.81 -5.14
CA ASN A 181 -2.12 -8.31 -4.04
C ASN A 181 -0.74 -7.92 -4.58
N LEU A 182 -0.62 -6.72 -5.11
CA LEU A 182 0.62 -6.28 -5.76
C LEU A 182 1.71 -5.91 -4.75
N PRO A 183 2.99 -6.17 -5.07
CA PRO A 183 4.11 -5.65 -4.30
C PRO A 183 4.09 -4.11 -4.32
N ARG A 184 4.30 -3.48 -3.16
CA ARG A 184 4.34 -2.02 -3.07
C ARG A 184 5.68 -1.50 -3.57
N VAL A 185 5.64 -0.52 -4.47
CA VAL A 185 6.83 0.18 -4.95
C VAL A 185 7.16 1.33 -3.99
N ILE A 186 8.41 1.40 -3.54
CA ILE A 186 8.92 2.59 -2.85
C ILE A 186 9.06 3.69 -3.89
N LYS A 187 8.35 4.79 -3.68
CA LYS A 187 8.25 5.90 -4.63
C LYS A 187 9.60 6.62 -4.72
N ASN A 188 10.16 6.67 -5.92
CA ASN A 188 11.26 7.58 -6.24
C ASN A 188 10.67 8.89 -6.77
N GLU A 189 11.07 10.02 -6.21
CA GLU A 189 10.56 11.35 -6.57
C GLU A 189 10.85 11.71 -8.04
N ASP A 190 11.88 11.09 -8.63
CA ASP A 190 12.37 11.38 -9.98
C ASP A 190 11.58 10.68 -11.10
N GLY A 191 10.61 9.81 -10.77
CA GLY A 191 9.84 9.04 -11.76
C GLY A 191 10.65 7.96 -12.51
N GLN A 192 11.85 7.63 -12.02
CA GLN A 192 12.67 6.54 -12.54
C GLN A 192 12.05 5.18 -12.16
N LEU A 193 12.02 4.26 -13.12
CA LEU A 193 11.57 2.89 -12.89
C LEU A 193 12.55 2.14 -11.97
N PRO A 194 12.06 1.31 -11.03
CA PRO A 194 12.92 0.51 -10.18
C PRO A 194 13.69 -0.54 -10.99
N ALA A 195 14.84 -0.97 -10.49
CA ALA A 195 15.56 -2.11 -11.08
C ALA A 195 14.75 -3.40 -10.88
N ILE A 196 14.65 -4.25 -11.92
CA ILE A 196 14.02 -5.58 -11.82
C ILE A 196 14.82 -6.47 -10.85
N ALA A 197 16.15 -6.46 -10.98
CA ALA A 197 17.08 -7.06 -10.05
C ALA A 197 18.35 -6.19 -9.98
N PRO A 198 18.88 -5.89 -8.78
CA PRO A 198 20.09 -5.09 -8.66
C PRO A 198 21.32 -5.89 -9.13
N ALA A 199 22.27 -5.21 -9.76
CA ALA A 199 23.60 -5.77 -9.99
C ALA A 199 24.30 -5.99 -8.63
N GLN A 200 24.97 -7.13 -8.47
CA GLN A 200 25.72 -7.45 -7.26
C GLN A 200 27.21 -7.32 -7.53
N VAL A 201 27.91 -6.59 -6.67
CA VAL A 201 29.37 -6.37 -6.76
C VAL A 201 29.99 -6.79 -5.45
N GLU A 202 30.93 -7.73 -5.50
CA GLU A 202 31.74 -8.10 -4.35
C GLU A 202 32.86 -7.06 -4.15
N VAL A 203 32.91 -6.45 -2.98
CA VAL A 203 33.93 -5.45 -2.62
C VAL A 203 35.15 -6.17 -2.05
N LYS A 204 36.34 -5.77 -2.51
CA LYS A 204 37.64 -6.29 -2.04
C LYS A 204 38.30 -5.34 -1.05
#